data_AF-A0ABD5SG33-F1
#
_entry.id   AF-A0ABD5SG33-F1
#
_cell.length_a   1.000
_cell.length_b   1.000
_cell.length_c   1.000
_cell.angle_alpha   90.00
_cell.angle_beta   90.00
_cell.angle_gamma   90.00
#
_symmetry.space_group_name_H-M   'P 1'
#
loop_
_entity.id
_entity.type
_entity.pdbx_description
1 polymer ?
#
loop_
_entity_poly.entity_id
_entity_poly.type
_entity_poly.pdbx_seq_one_letter_code
_entity_poly.pdbx_strand_id
1 'polypeptide(L)'
;MTEDGPYERKVQLTGGTTYTVSLPKTWARTHGLDVGDRVSLHPRGDRLLVTKAAATEGDRSVTVPAGRYDPPRLARIVTAAYVAGVTAVRIAERPNSA
;
A
#
# COMPACT_ATOMS: atom_id res chain seq x y z
N MET A 1 19.88 -6.92 19.82
CA MET A 1 19.12 -7.97 20.52
C MET A 1 17.65 -7.68 20.27
N THR A 2 17.10 -8.25 19.20
CA THR A 2 15.67 -8.12 18.89
C THR A 2 14.97 -9.03 19.88
N GLU A 3 14.08 -8.48 20.72
CA GLU A 3 13.27 -9.30 21.63
C GLU A 3 12.26 -10.09 20.79
N ASP A 4 12.67 -11.26 20.29
CA ASP A 4 11.85 -12.21 19.51
C ASP A 4 10.88 -12.99 20.41
N GLY A 5 10.16 -12.28 21.28
CA GLY A 5 9.12 -12.83 22.15
C GLY A 5 7.73 -12.30 21.79
N PRO A 6 6.65 -13.06 22.06
CA PRO A 6 5.29 -12.57 21.83
C PRO A 6 5.00 -11.35 22.72
N TYR A 7 4.47 -10.27 22.11
CA TYR A 7 4.00 -9.11 22.85
C TYR A 7 2.53 -9.29 23.25
N GLU A 8 2.28 -9.52 24.53
CA GLU A 8 0.90 -9.54 25.04
C GLU A 8 0.41 -8.13 25.32
N ARG A 9 -0.78 -7.80 24.82
CA ARG A 9 -1.43 -6.50 25.01
C ARG A 9 -2.90 -6.69 25.27
N LYS A 10 -3.42 -5.97 26.26
CA LYS A 10 -4.84 -5.91 26.53
C LYS A 10 -5.52 -5.03 25.48
N VAL A 11 -6.61 -5.53 24.91
CA VAL A 11 -7.50 -4.74 24.05
C VAL A 11 -8.25 -3.72 24.90
N GLN A 12 -8.29 -2.48 24.45
CA GLN A 12 -8.97 -1.37 25.12
C GLN A 12 -10.18 -0.92 24.29
N LEU A 13 -11.26 -0.49 24.94
CA LEU A 13 -12.41 0.11 24.26
C LEU A 13 -12.26 1.64 24.33
N THR A 14 -12.38 2.30 23.20
CA THR A 14 -12.31 3.76 23.05
C THR A 14 -13.53 4.25 22.28
N GLY A 15 -14.13 5.36 22.71
CA GLY A 15 -15.29 5.96 22.02
C GLY A 15 -16.55 5.07 22.00
N GLY A 16 -16.63 4.06 22.87
CA GLY A 16 -17.78 3.16 23.01
C GLY A 16 -17.95 2.10 21.91
N THR A 17 -17.30 2.27 20.76
CA THR A 17 -17.48 1.38 19.59
C THR A 17 -16.18 0.84 19.00
N THR A 18 -15.03 1.39 19.39
CA THR A 18 -13.75 1.07 18.74
C THR A 18 -12.80 0.39 19.70
N TYR A 19 -12.32 -0.79 19.33
CA TYR A 19 -11.24 -1.45 20.05
C TYR A 19 -9.87 -0.93 19.60
N THR A 20 -8.95 -0.75 20.56
CA THR A 20 -7.58 -0.32 20.33
C THR A 20 -6.59 -1.29 20.99
N VAL A 21 -5.42 -1.45 20.38
CA VAL A 21 -4.28 -2.21 20.93
C VAL A 21 -3.00 -1.41 20.69
N SER A 22 -2.12 -1.36 21.69
CA SER A 22 -0.89 -0.60 21.61
C SER A 22 0.27 -1.43 21.05
N LEU A 23 0.99 -0.86 20.08
CA LEU A 23 2.22 -1.47 19.57
C LEU A 23 3.39 -1.19 20.52
N PRO A 24 4.33 -2.13 20.73
CA PRO A 24 5.54 -1.87 21.50
C PRO A 24 6.35 -0.75 20.84
N LYS A 25 6.65 0.31 21.60
CA LYS A 25 7.29 1.53 21.08
C LYS A 25 8.62 1.26 20.39
N THR A 26 9.47 0.43 20.99
CA THR A 26 10.79 0.09 20.41
C THR A 26 10.64 -0.68 19.11
N TRP A 27 9.78 -1.71 19.08
CA TRP A 27 9.49 -2.48 17.87
C TRP A 27 8.96 -1.57 16.75
N ALA A 28 7.98 -0.72 17.05
CA ALA A 28 7.36 0.18 16.08
C ALA A 28 8.42 1.08 15.42
N ARG A 29 9.27 1.72 16.22
CA ARG A 29 10.37 2.57 15.74
C ARG A 29 11.40 1.81 14.92
N THR A 30 11.83 0.63 15.36
CA THR A 30 12.77 -0.23 14.61
C THR A 30 12.20 -0.61 13.24
N HIS A 31 10.88 -0.75 13.13
CA HIS A 31 10.19 -1.04 11.87
C HIS A 31 9.73 0.24 11.14
N GLY A 32 10.17 1.42 11.57
CA GLY A 32 9.88 2.72 10.95
C GLY A 32 8.41 3.13 10.97
N LEU A 33 7.69 2.76 12.04
CA LEU A 33 6.36 3.30 12.35
C LEU A 33 6.51 4.45 13.34
N ASP A 34 5.98 5.61 12.96
CA ASP A 34 5.96 6.82 13.76
C ASP A 34 4.53 7.30 14.08
N VAL A 35 4.43 8.25 15.01
CA VAL A 35 3.15 8.83 15.41
C VAL A 35 2.52 9.52 14.20
N GLY A 36 1.27 9.16 13.89
CA GLY A 36 0.54 9.70 12.75
C GLY A 36 0.61 8.84 11.48
N ASP A 37 1.46 7.81 11.45
CA ASP A 37 1.49 6.86 10.35
C ASP A 37 0.16 6.11 10.24
N ARG A 38 -0.26 5.89 8.99
CA ARG A 38 -1.41 5.03 8.70
C ARG A 38 -0.95 3.60 8.50
N VAL A 39 -1.78 2.67 8.96
CA VAL A 39 -1.64 1.25 8.70
C VAL A 39 -2.88 0.72 8.01
N SER A 40 -2.72 -0.30 7.18
CA SER A 40 -3.82 -1.06 6.61
C SER A 40 -4.04 -2.31 7.45
N LEU A 41 -5.31 -2.58 7.75
CA LEU A 41 -5.74 -3.75 8.51
C LEU A 41 -6.42 -4.73 7.56
N HIS A 42 -5.96 -5.98 7.57
CA HIS A 42 -6.46 -7.04 6.70
C HIS A 42 -6.97 -8.21 7.56
N PRO A 43 -8.27 -8.28 7.85
CA PRO A 43 -8.87 -9.40 8.58
C PRO A 43 -8.78 -10.70 7.78
N ARG A 44 -8.41 -11.79 8.44
CA ARG A 44 -8.34 -13.15 7.88
C ARG A 44 -8.77 -14.18 8.94
N GLY A 45 -10.05 -14.48 8.99
CA GLY A 45 -10.62 -15.36 10.02
C GLY A 45 -10.46 -14.75 11.41
N ASP A 46 -9.75 -15.46 12.29
CA ASP A 46 -9.40 -15.04 13.66
C ASP A 46 -8.13 -14.17 13.74
N ARG A 47 -7.51 -13.85 12.59
CA ARG A 47 -6.26 -13.10 12.52
C ARG A 47 -6.49 -11.71 11.93
N LEU A 48 -5.68 -10.76 12.37
CA LEU A 48 -5.59 -9.41 11.79
C LEU A 48 -4.15 -9.17 11.33
N LEU A 49 -3.95 -9.06 10.02
CA LEU A 49 -2.65 -8.67 9.47
C LEU A 49 -2.59 -7.14 9.37
N VAL A 50 -1.52 -6.56 9.91
CA VAL A 50 -1.26 -5.12 9.87
C VAL A 50 -0.09 -4.85 8.94
N THR A 51 -0.30 -3.99 7.95
CA THR A 51 0.77 -3.54 7.05
C THR A 51 0.89 -2.02 7.13
N LYS A 52 2.08 -1.46 6.89
CA LYS A 52 2.19 -0.02 6.63
C LYS A 52 1.24 0.33 5.49
N ALA A 53 0.46 1.38 5.64
CA ALA A 53 -0.25 1.92 4.50
C ALA A 53 0.83 2.41 3.53
N ALA A 54 0.73 2.03 2.26
CA ALA A 54 1.53 2.69 1.24
C ALA A 54 1.26 4.19 1.38
N ALA A 55 2.32 5.00 1.44
CA ALA A 55 2.16 6.43 1.25
C ALA A 55 1.30 6.58 0.00
N THR A 56 0.14 7.20 0.13
CA THR A 56 -0.61 7.65 -1.04
C THR A 56 0.17 8.84 -1.63
N GLU A 57 1.45 8.66 -1.97
CA GLU A 57 1.95 9.24 -3.20
C GLU A 57 1.01 8.65 -4.24
N GLY A 58 -0.01 9.44 -4.61
CA GLY A 58 -1.14 8.97 -5.39
C GLY A 58 -0.61 8.08 -6.48
N ASP A 59 -1.15 6.85 -6.55
CA ASP A 59 -0.74 5.86 -7.53
C ASP A 59 -0.82 6.54 -8.91
N ARG A 60 0.30 7.10 -9.36
CA ARG A 60 0.40 7.84 -10.60
C ARG A 60 0.51 6.73 -11.61
N SER A 61 -0.64 6.17 -11.95
CA SER A 61 -0.76 5.07 -12.87
C SER A 61 -1.38 5.57 -14.16
N VAL A 62 -0.88 5.06 -15.28
CA VAL A 62 -1.42 5.35 -16.60
C VAL A 62 -1.76 4.04 -17.29
N THR A 63 -2.93 3.99 -17.92
CA THR A 63 -3.32 2.87 -18.78
C THR A 63 -3.11 3.25 -20.24
N VAL A 64 -2.29 2.47 -20.95
CA VAL A 64 -1.97 2.67 -22.36
C VAL A 64 -2.70 1.61 -23.20
N PRO A 65 -3.59 2.02 -24.13
CA PRO A 65 -4.27 1.08 -25.00
C PRO A 65 -3.31 0.53 -26.07
N ALA A 66 -2.93 -0.74 -25.96
CA ALA A 66 -1.97 -1.41 -26.83
C ALA A 66 -2.37 -1.30 -28.32
N GLY A 67 -3.65 -1.51 -28.62
CA GLY A 67 -4.17 -1.50 -29.99
C GLY A 67 -4.19 -0.13 -30.69
N ARG A 68 -3.73 0.95 -30.05
CA ARG A 68 -3.60 2.28 -30.68
C ARG A 68 -2.20 2.61 -31.17
N TYR A 69 -1.19 1.84 -30.79
CA TYR A 69 0.21 2.22 -30.98
C TYR A 69 1.05 1.02 -31.44
N ASP A 70 2.02 1.29 -32.32
CA ASP A 70 3.03 0.30 -32.68
C ASP A 70 4.04 0.10 -31.51
N PRO A 71 4.81 -1.01 -31.50
CA PRO A 71 5.76 -1.29 -30.43
C PRO A 71 6.77 -0.15 -30.16
N PRO A 72 7.35 0.52 -31.17
CA PRO A 72 8.26 1.64 -30.94
C PRO A 72 7.59 2.84 -30.25
N ARG A 73 6.33 3.15 -30.58
CA ARG A 73 5.59 4.23 -29.94
C ARG A 73 5.16 3.86 -28.53
N LEU A 74 4.77 2.61 -28.28
CA LEU A 74 4.52 2.12 -26.92
C LEU A 74 5.74 2.28 -26.02
N ALA A 75 6.93 1.91 -26.51
CA ALA A 75 8.18 2.08 -25.76
C ALA A 75 8.39 3.55 -25.35
N ARG A 76 8.19 4.50 -26.28
CA ARG A 76 8.29 5.94 -26.00
C ARG A 76 7.29 6.42 -24.94
N ILE A 77 6.06 5.92 -24.98
CA ILE A 77 5.02 6.28 -24.00
C ILE A 77 5.41 5.78 -22.60
N VAL A 78 5.91 4.54 -22.49
CA VAL A 78 6.40 3.99 -21.22
C VAL A 78 7.56 4.83 -20.68
N THR A 79 8.53 5.17 -21.52
CA THR A 79 9.67 6.02 -21.14
C THR A 79 9.21 7.40 -20.66
N ALA A 80 8.27 8.03 -21.37
CA ALA A 80 7.74 9.34 -20.99
C ALA A 80 6.98 9.28 -19.65
N ALA A 81 6.20 8.23 -19.43
CA ALA A 81 5.49 8.01 -18.17
C ALA A 81 6.49 7.87 -17.00
N TYR A 82 7.56 7.09 -17.18
CA TYR A 82 8.60 6.94 -16.18
C TYR A 82 9.28 8.28 -15.85
N VAL A 83 9.65 9.07 -16.86
CA VAL A 83 10.24 10.41 -16.66
C VAL A 83 9.26 11.37 -15.96
N ALA A 84 7.96 11.23 -16.17
CA ALA A 84 6.92 12.01 -15.50
C ALA A 84 6.64 11.56 -14.05
N GLY A 85 7.34 10.54 -13.55
CA GLY A 85 7.18 10.01 -12.19
C GLY A 85 5.94 9.13 -12.02
N VAL A 86 5.42 8.56 -13.11
CA VAL A 86 4.39 7.51 -13.05
C VAL A 86 5.00 6.26 -12.42
N THR A 87 4.37 5.75 -11.38
CA THR A 87 4.84 4.60 -10.58
C THR A 87 4.35 3.26 -11.15
N ALA A 88 3.31 3.27 -11.98
CA ALA A 88 2.80 2.07 -12.64
C ALA A 88 2.28 2.38 -14.06
N VAL A 89 2.74 1.63 -15.07
CA VAL A 89 2.21 1.70 -16.44
C VAL A 89 1.48 0.40 -16.75
N ARG A 90 0.17 0.49 -17.00
CA ARG A 90 -0.66 -0.67 -17.37
C ARG A 90 -0.91 -0.67 -18.88
N ILE A 91 -0.50 -1.73 -19.56
CA ILE A 91 -0.83 -1.93 -20.97
C ILE A 91 -2.09 -2.79 -21.04
N ALA A 92 -3.12 -2.31 -21.73
CA ALA A 92 -4.38 -3.01 -21.90
C ALA A 92 -4.79 -3.01 -23.37
N GLU A 93 -5.43 -4.08 -23.85
CA GLU A 93 -6.29 -3.96 -25.02
C GLU A 93 -7.49 -3.09 -24.65
N ARG A 94 -8.12 -2.40 -25.63
CA ARG A 94 -9.19 -1.41 -25.35
C ARG A 94 -10.15 -1.94 -24.27
N PRO A 95 -10.59 -1.11 -23.31
CA PRO A 95 -11.59 -1.56 -22.35
C PRO A 95 -12.80 -2.04 -23.15
N ASN A 96 -13.18 -3.31 -22.96
CA ASN A 96 -14.42 -3.84 -23.48
C ASN A 96 -15.54 -2.99 -22.88
N SER A 97 -16.13 -2.12 -23.70
CA SER A 97 -17.33 -1.38 -23.32
C SER A 97 -18.47 -2.39 -23.22
N ALA A 98 -18.90 -2.68 -21.98
CA ALA A 98 -20.22 -3.22 -21.70
C ALA A 98 -21.28 -2.13 -21.93
#